data_AF-A0A5U6FP75-F1
#
_entry.id   AF-A0A5U6FP75-F1
#
_cell.length_a   1.000
_cell.length_b   1.000
_cell.length_c   1.000
_cell.angle_alpha   90.00
_cell.angle_beta   90.00
_cell.angle_gamma   90.00
#
_symmetry.space_group_name_H-M   'P 1'
#
loop_
_entity.id
_entity.type
_entity.pdbx_description
1 polymer ?
#
loop_
_entity_poly.entity_id
_entity_poly.type
_entity_poly.pdbx_seq_one_letter_code
_entity_poly.pdbx_strand_id
1 'polypeptide(L)'
;GKKKKVSVKRRKPPKPKKEKSSSREGDYMEGAEGNVFVLRKTYQNEQAARRAAAAKWQQLQRGAASFSITLARGRAELYPEMHGTVTGFKSEIDNQDW
;
A
#
# COMPACT_ATOMS: atom_id res chain seq x y z
N GLY A 1 -9.55 9.67 -63.53
CA GLY A 1 -9.98 10.27 -62.25
C GLY A 1 -9.32 9.58 -61.08
N LYS A 2 -8.71 10.33 -60.16
CA LYS A 2 -7.90 9.88 -59.01
C LYS A 2 -8.65 8.89 -58.08
N LYS A 3 -7.99 7.80 -57.65
CA LYS A 3 -8.48 6.92 -56.56
C LYS A 3 -8.35 7.64 -55.21
N LYS A 4 -9.44 7.73 -54.44
CA LYS A 4 -9.46 8.31 -53.08
C LYS A 4 -8.74 7.39 -52.09
N LYS A 5 -7.75 7.91 -51.36
CA LYS A 5 -7.16 7.24 -50.18
C LYS A 5 -8.15 7.29 -49.02
N VAL A 6 -8.58 6.14 -48.52
CA VAL A 6 -9.36 6.04 -47.29
C VAL A 6 -8.38 5.73 -46.15
N SER A 7 -8.19 6.67 -45.23
CA SER A 7 -7.36 6.47 -44.04
C SER A 7 -8.13 5.67 -43.00
N VAL A 8 -7.70 4.45 -42.71
CA VAL A 8 -8.27 3.65 -41.62
C VAL A 8 -7.69 4.14 -40.30
N LYS A 9 -8.51 4.81 -39.49
CA LYS A 9 -8.15 5.28 -38.15
C LYS A 9 -8.08 4.07 -37.19
N ARG A 10 -6.87 3.69 -36.79
CA ARG A 10 -6.59 2.55 -35.90
C ARG A 10 -7.23 2.78 -34.53
N ARG A 11 -8.15 1.89 -34.12
CA ARG A 11 -8.80 1.91 -32.80
C ARG A 11 -7.78 1.56 -31.71
N LYS A 12 -7.80 2.33 -30.61
CA LYS A 12 -6.97 2.12 -29.41
C LYS A 12 -7.37 0.78 -28.76
N PRO A 13 -6.41 -0.07 -28.34
CA PRO A 13 -6.76 -1.35 -27.71
C PRO A 13 -7.49 -1.11 -26.38
N PRO A 14 -8.51 -1.91 -26.03
CA PRO A 14 -9.20 -1.82 -24.76
C PRO A 14 -8.22 -2.16 -23.61
N LYS A 15 -8.25 -1.35 -22.52
CA LYS A 15 -7.52 -1.65 -21.29
C LYS A 15 -7.94 -3.05 -20.79
N PRO A 16 -7.01 -3.91 -20.36
CA PRO A 16 -7.38 -5.22 -19.81
C PRO A 16 -8.24 -5.00 -18.57
N LYS A 17 -9.47 -5.53 -18.62
CA LYS A 17 -10.31 -5.65 -17.43
C LYS A 17 -9.62 -6.67 -16.52
N LYS A 18 -9.27 -6.27 -15.29
CA LYS A 18 -8.82 -7.22 -14.26
C LYS A 18 -9.83 -8.35 -14.17
N GLU A 19 -9.37 -9.55 -14.48
CA GLU A 19 -10.16 -10.77 -14.39
C GLU A 19 -10.61 -10.92 -12.94
N LYS A 20 -11.93 -10.97 -12.74
CA LYS A 20 -12.48 -11.43 -11.47
C LYS A 20 -12.27 -12.94 -11.49
N SER A 21 -11.30 -13.43 -10.72
CA SER A 21 -11.00 -14.85 -10.68
C SER A 21 -12.21 -15.61 -10.16
N SER A 22 -12.82 -16.40 -11.04
CA SER A 22 -13.92 -17.31 -10.74
C SER A 22 -13.37 -18.68 -10.33
N SER A 23 -12.49 -18.73 -9.33
CA SER A 23 -12.00 -20.00 -8.77
C SER A 23 -12.18 -20.02 -7.26
N ARG A 24 -12.49 -21.21 -6.73
CA ARG A 24 -13.17 -21.40 -5.44
C ARG A 24 -12.29 -21.20 -4.19
N GLU A 25 -11.06 -20.76 -4.35
CA GLU A 25 -10.14 -20.29 -3.30
C GLU A 25 -8.98 -19.58 -4.03
N GLY A 26 -9.00 -18.24 -4.06
CA GLY A 26 -7.97 -17.44 -4.72
C GLY A 26 -7.01 -16.83 -3.71
N ASP A 27 -5.71 -17.07 -3.89
CA ASP A 27 -4.66 -16.37 -3.14
C ASP A 27 -4.70 -14.87 -3.51
N TYR A 28 -4.75 -14.00 -2.50
CA TYR A 28 -4.90 -12.55 -2.69
C TYR A 28 -3.70 -11.83 -2.08
N MET A 29 -2.92 -11.16 -2.93
CA MET A 29 -1.73 -10.40 -2.55
C MET A 29 -2.00 -8.89 -2.60
N GLU A 30 -1.55 -8.18 -1.57
CA GLU A 30 -1.54 -6.72 -1.51
C GLU A 30 -0.15 -6.28 -1.00
N GLY A 31 0.68 -5.71 -1.88
CA GLY A 31 2.06 -5.30 -1.55
C GLY A 31 3.04 -5.46 -2.72
N ALA A 32 4.34 -5.27 -2.44
CA ALA A 32 5.43 -5.55 -3.39
C ALA A 32 5.71 -7.07 -3.47
N GLU A 33 6.29 -7.55 -4.58
CA GLU A 33 6.58 -8.98 -4.84
C GLU A 33 7.70 -9.58 -3.94
N GLY A 34 8.09 -8.88 -2.86
CA GLY A 34 9.07 -9.33 -1.88
C GLY A 34 8.48 -9.48 -0.47
N ASN A 35 9.02 -10.41 0.33
CA ASN A 35 8.58 -10.80 1.68
C ASN A 35 7.04 -10.93 1.84
N VAL A 36 6.48 -11.98 1.25
CA VAL A 36 5.05 -12.24 1.23
C VAL A 36 4.56 -12.75 2.60
N PHE A 37 3.62 -12.04 3.21
CA PHE A 37 2.93 -12.49 4.43
C PHE A 37 1.55 -13.07 4.09
N VAL A 38 1.41 -14.39 4.24
CA VAL A 38 0.14 -15.11 3.99
C VAL A 38 -0.73 -15.11 5.24
N LEU A 39 -1.95 -14.59 5.14
CA LEU A 39 -2.92 -14.64 6.23
C LEU A 39 -3.42 -16.09 6.40
N ARG A 40 -3.16 -16.71 7.56
CA ARG A 40 -3.60 -18.07 7.90
C ARG A 40 -5.13 -18.23 8.06
N LYS A 41 -5.86 -17.12 8.11
CA LYS A 41 -7.32 -17.10 8.32
C LYS A 41 -8.04 -17.06 6.99
N THR A 42 -8.94 -18.01 6.77
CA THR A 42 -9.88 -17.98 5.66
C THR A 42 -10.98 -16.95 5.93
N TYR A 43 -11.28 -16.11 4.93
CA TYR A 43 -12.33 -15.09 5.01
C TYR A 43 -13.51 -15.46 4.13
N GLN A 44 -14.70 -15.05 4.54
CA GLN A 44 -15.96 -15.37 3.85
C GLN A 44 -16.12 -14.68 2.49
N ASN A 45 -15.41 -13.57 2.27
CA ASN A 45 -15.46 -12.83 1.01
C ASN A 45 -14.08 -12.22 0.66
N GLU A 46 -13.89 -11.94 -0.63
CA GLU A 46 -12.65 -11.34 -1.16
C GLU A 46 -12.37 -9.96 -0.54
N GLN A 47 -13.42 -9.16 -0.34
CA GLN A 47 -13.28 -7.80 0.21
C GLN A 47 -12.77 -7.80 1.66
N ALA A 48 -13.14 -8.78 2.47
CA ALA A 48 -12.63 -8.94 3.83
C ALA A 48 -11.19 -9.46 3.81
N ALA A 49 -10.88 -10.41 2.93
CA ALA A 49 -9.51 -10.89 2.75
C ALA A 49 -8.56 -9.73 2.37
N ARG A 50 -8.96 -8.89 1.42
CA ARG A 50 -8.21 -7.68 1.00
C ARG A 50 -8.04 -6.70 2.15
N ARG A 51 -9.12 -6.29 2.81
CA ARG A 51 -9.02 -5.37 3.96
C ARG A 51 -8.14 -5.91 5.08
N ALA A 52 -8.21 -7.22 5.34
CA ALA A 52 -7.35 -7.86 6.33
C ALA A 52 -5.87 -7.88 5.90
N ALA A 53 -5.59 -8.13 4.62
CA ALA A 53 -4.25 -8.04 4.05
C ALA A 53 -3.70 -6.61 4.15
N ALA A 54 -4.46 -5.60 3.71
CA ALA A 54 -4.12 -4.17 3.85
C ALA A 54 -3.81 -3.79 5.31
N ALA A 55 -4.69 -4.16 6.24
CA ALA A 55 -4.52 -3.84 7.65
C ALA A 55 -3.28 -4.51 8.25
N LYS A 56 -3.00 -5.77 7.87
CA LYS A 56 -1.79 -6.47 8.28
C LYS A 56 -0.54 -5.85 7.67
N TRP A 57 -0.58 -5.44 6.41
CA TRP A 57 0.51 -4.73 5.75
C TRP A 57 0.82 -3.40 6.44
N GLN A 58 -0.20 -2.62 6.77
CA GLN A 58 -0.03 -1.38 7.54
C GLN A 58 0.54 -1.65 8.95
N GLN A 59 0.07 -2.71 9.61
CA GLN A 59 0.59 -3.10 10.94
C GLN A 59 2.08 -3.46 10.87
N LEU A 60 2.48 -4.22 9.85
CA LEU A 60 3.89 -4.60 9.65
C LEU A 60 4.77 -3.39 9.38
N GLN A 61 4.29 -2.44 8.56
CA GLN A 61 5.00 -1.18 8.31
C GLN A 61 5.18 -0.35 9.59
N ARG A 62 4.13 -0.22 10.43
CA ARG A 62 4.22 0.48 11.71
C ARG A 62 5.23 -0.16 12.67
N GLY A 63 5.39 -1.47 12.61
CA GLY A 63 6.36 -2.21 13.43
C GLY A 63 7.79 -2.26 12.86
N ALA A 64 8.03 -1.72 11.66
CA ALA A 64 9.33 -1.80 11.01
C ALA A 64 10.42 -0.99 11.74
N ALA A 65 10.03 0.09 12.43
CA ALA A 65 10.92 0.92 13.23
C ALA A 65 10.16 1.52 14.42
N SER A 66 10.82 1.61 15.58
CA SER A 66 10.29 2.28 16.78
C SER A 66 11.31 3.29 17.28
N PHE A 67 10.85 4.49 17.59
CA PHE A 67 11.67 5.58 18.14
C PHE A 67 11.15 5.99 19.51
N SER A 68 12.06 6.12 20.47
CA SER A 68 11.75 6.57 21.83
C SER A 68 12.72 7.68 22.22
N ILE A 69 12.18 8.81 22.71
CA ILE A 69 12.95 9.96 23.15
C ILE A 69 12.38 10.49 24.47
N THR A 70 13.27 10.82 25.41
CA THR A 70 12.88 11.52 26.65
C THR A 70 13.23 13.00 26.49
N LEU A 71 12.22 13.86 26.57
CA LEU A 71 12.43 15.31 26.45
C LEU A 71 12.96 15.88 27.76
N ALA A 72 13.96 16.76 27.68
CA ALA A 72 14.52 17.45 28.84
C ALA A 72 13.52 18.39 29.53
N ARG A 73 12.51 18.86 28.80
CA ARG A 73 11.40 19.66 29.32
C ARG A 73 10.08 19.08 28.84
N GLY A 74 9.10 19.01 29.74
CA GLY A 74 7.74 18.62 29.40
C GLY A 74 7.11 19.62 28.42
N ARG A 75 6.40 19.10 27.42
CA ARG A 75 5.61 19.89 26.47
C ARG A 75 4.15 19.48 26.65
N ALA A 76 3.33 20.37 27.17
CA ALA A 76 1.90 20.13 27.43
C ALA A 76 1.08 19.94 26.14
N GLU A 77 1.62 20.38 25.00
CA GLU A 77 0.99 20.25 23.67
C GLU A 77 1.11 18.84 23.07
N LEU A 78 1.85 17.92 23.71
CA LEU A 78 2.03 16.56 23.18
C LEU A 78 0.90 15.65 23.64
N TYR A 79 0.20 15.06 22.67
CA TYR A 79 -0.87 14.08 22.90
C TYR A 79 -0.61 12.82 22.07
N PRO A 80 -1.19 11.65 22.46
CA PRO A 80 -1.11 10.43 21.67
C PRO A 80 -1.64 10.64 20.23
N GLU A 81 -1.16 9.82 19.30
CA GLU A 81 -1.53 9.82 17.85
C GLU A 81 -1.14 11.08 17.06
N MET A 82 -0.33 11.98 17.63
CA MET A 82 0.21 13.11 16.89
C MET A 82 1.45 12.72 16.08
N HIS A 83 1.46 13.06 14.80
CA HIS A 83 2.64 12.92 13.94
C HIS A 83 3.76 13.84 14.43
N GLY A 84 4.96 13.29 14.58
CA GLY A 84 6.14 14.01 15.04
C GLY A 84 7.21 14.08 13.96
N THR A 85 7.85 15.25 13.83
CA THR A 85 9.10 15.34 13.08
C THR A 85 10.27 15.33 14.05
N VAL A 86 11.28 14.54 13.72
CA VAL A 86 12.52 14.42 14.47
C VAL A 86 13.63 15.03 13.62
N THR A 87 14.43 15.93 14.20
CA THR A 87 15.51 16.63 13.48
C THR A 87 16.80 16.59 14.28
N GLY A 88 17.92 16.40 13.61
CA GLY A 88 19.25 16.39 14.21
C GLY A 88 19.80 14.99 14.51
N PHE A 89 19.14 13.94 14.01
CA PHE A 89 19.68 12.58 14.02
C PHE A 89 20.26 12.24 12.63
N LYS A 90 20.64 10.98 12.42
CA LYS A 90 21.08 10.51 11.10
C LYS A 90 19.95 10.72 10.09
N SER A 91 20.31 10.97 8.83
CA SER A 91 19.35 11.18 7.74
C SER A 91 18.34 10.04 7.59
N GLU A 92 18.71 8.80 7.91
CA GLU A 92 17.80 7.64 7.90
C GLU A 92 16.68 7.74 8.96
N ILE A 93 16.92 8.44 10.07
CA ILE A 93 15.97 8.64 11.17
C ILE A 93 15.12 9.89 10.90
N ASP A 94 15.77 10.99 10.48
CA ASP A 94 15.10 12.28 10.24
C ASP A 94 14.13 12.23 9.04
N ASN A 95 14.41 11.40 8.03
CA ASN A 95 13.55 11.26 6.85
C ASN A 95 12.31 10.36 7.05
N GLN A 96 12.21 9.70 8.21
CA GLN A 96 11.10 8.80 8.52
C GLN A 96 9.93 9.59 9.11
N ASP A 97 8.70 9.18 8.76
CA ASP A 97 7.47 9.69 9.38
C ASP A 97 7.25 8.97 10.72
N TRP A 98 7.31 9.70 11.83
CA TRP A 98 7.20 9.19 13.22
C TRP A 98 5.83 9.48 13.85
#